data_AF-A0A0R3WMG5-F1
#
_entry.id   AF-A0A0R3WMG5-F1
#
_cell.length_a   1.000
_cell.length_b   1.000
_cell.length_c   1.000
_cell.angle_alpha   90.00
_cell.angle_beta   90.00
_cell.angle_gamma   90.00
#
_symmetry.space_group_name_H-M   'P 1'
#
loop_
_entity.id
_entity.type
_entity.pdbx_description
1 polymer ?
#
loop_
_entity_poly.entity_id
_entity_poly.type
_entity_poly.pdbx_seq_one_letter_code
_entity_poly.pdbx_strand_id
1 'polypeptide(L)'
;MCGDGANDCGALRAAYIGVALSDCEASIAAPFTSRQQNIRCVANILKEGRCSLSTAIGSFKYMVLYSFIQFFTVILLYSIGNTLTDPEYLIIDLFIVAPLSVAYAVGRPWKKLEASTIPLRLMTPSNLASVFIQLFLAVATQIVIFIGVQHQTWWRVFEPTKQSLDDAGSYEATSLFYFSCFQYIFVCVALAKGPPFRDRIFKNGDTGFKKNAFTIGIVAMAILHFMMAVAFETLIDAVAQNGSSKHFWKSCLTRTTSPRIQINR
;
A
#
# COMPACT_ATOMS: atom_id res chain seq x y z
N MET A 1 8.64 37.08 7.01
CA MET A 1 8.35 38.53 6.98
C MET A 1 6.95 38.72 6.40
N CYS A 2 6.16 39.68 6.92
CA CYS A 2 4.94 40.13 6.25
C CYS A 2 5.15 41.59 5.85
N GLY A 3 4.61 42.01 4.71
CA GLY A 3 4.70 43.38 4.24
C GLY A 3 3.55 43.75 3.32
N ASP A 4 3.24 45.03 3.20
CA ASP A 4 2.12 45.54 2.43
C ASP A 4 2.54 46.63 1.42
N GLY A 5 3.75 47.16 1.54
CA GLY A 5 4.28 48.28 0.74
C GLY A 5 5.63 48.02 0.07
N ALA A 6 6.02 48.96 -0.80
CA ALA A 6 7.28 48.93 -1.55
C ALA A 6 8.53 48.96 -0.66
N ASN A 7 8.44 49.67 0.48
CA ASN A 7 9.49 49.74 1.50
C ASN A 7 9.79 48.39 2.16
N ASP A 8 8.85 47.45 2.14
CA ASP A 8 9.03 46.10 2.70
C ASP A 8 9.68 45.13 1.71
N CYS A 9 9.80 45.50 0.42
CA CYS A 9 10.26 44.61 -0.64
C CYS A 9 11.67 44.06 -0.41
N GLY A 10 12.56 44.84 0.22
CA GLY A 10 13.89 44.37 0.58
C GLY A 10 13.84 43.28 1.64
N ALA A 11 13.03 43.48 2.69
CA ALA A 11 12.87 42.53 3.77
C ALA A 11 12.08 41.27 3.36
N LEU A 12 11.09 41.42 2.47
CA LEU A 12 10.34 40.30 1.90
C LEU A 12 11.23 39.37 1.07
N ARG A 13 12.12 39.93 0.24
CA ARG A 13 13.09 39.14 -0.56
C ARG A 13 14.18 38.51 0.30
N ALA A 14 14.63 39.19 1.36
CA ALA A 14 15.65 38.67 2.25
C ALA A 14 15.12 37.57 3.19
N ALA A 15 13.82 37.53 3.45
CA ALA A 15 13.22 36.53 4.32
C ALA A 15 13.12 35.16 3.64
N TYR A 16 13.41 34.08 4.40
CA TYR A 16 13.20 32.70 3.94
C TYR A 16 11.75 32.44 3.47
N ILE A 17 10.79 33.11 4.11
CA ILE A 17 9.37 33.09 3.73
C ILE A 17 8.82 34.51 3.88
N GLY A 18 8.40 35.10 2.77
CA GLY A 18 7.72 36.39 2.68
C GLY A 18 6.22 36.22 2.40
N VAL A 19 5.39 37.04 3.02
CA VAL A 19 3.94 37.14 2.74
C VAL A 19 3.58 38.60 2.44
N ALA A 20 3.15 38.88 1.22
CA ALA A 20 2.58 40.17 0.85
C ALA A 20 1.11 40.23 1.29
N LEU A 21 0.68 41.32 1.94
CA LEU A 21 -0.70 41.52 2.41
C LEU A 21 -1.54 42.42 1.48
N SER A 22 -1.01 42.69 0.29
CA SER A 22 -1.63 43.52 -0.74
C SER A 22 -1.25 42.99 -2.13
N ASP A 23 -2.09 43.26 -3.14
CA ASP A 23 -1.80 42.97 -4.56
C ASP A 23 -0.88 44.07 -5.19
N CYS A 24 -0.28 44.93 -4.37
CA CYS A 24 0.60 46.02 -4.79
C CYS A 24 2.03 45.52 -5.09
N GLU A 25 3.00 46.43 -5.26
CA GLU A 25 4.41 46.12 -5.58
C GLU A 25 5.06 45.07 -4.65
N ALA A 26 4.61 44.98 -3.40
CA ALA A 26 5.04 43.95 -2.44
C ALA A 26 4.75 42.52 -2.89
N SER A 27 3.69 42.30 -3.69
CA SER A 27 3.29 40.97 -4.19
C SER A 27 4.33 40.36 -5.14
N ILE A 28 5.09 41.20 -5.86
CA ILE A 28 6.17 40.78 -6.76
C ILE A 28 7.38 40.28 -5.94
N ALA A 29 7.54 40.79 -4.72
CA ALA A 29 8.70 40.51 -3.87
C ALA A 29 8.53 39.27 -2.96
N ALA A 30 7.31 38.72 -2.83
CA ALA A 30 7.00 37.65 -1.89
C ALA A 30 6.43 36.39 -2.58
N PRO A 31 6.80 35.17 -2.13
CA PRO A 31 6.27 33.92 -2.69
C PRO A 31 4.79 33.67 -2.37
N PHE A 32 4.25 34.34 -1.34
CA PHE A 32 2.84 34.29 -0.98
C PHE A 32 2.24 35.69 -1.01
N THR A 33 1.04 35.81 -1.57
CA THR A 33 0.26 37.06 -1.58
C THR A 33 -1.14 36.81 -1.01
N SER A 34 -1.56 37.65 -0.07
CA SER A 34 -2.89 37.65 0.53
C SER A 34 -3.66 38.87 0.06
N ARG A 35 -4.84 38.65 -0.53
CA ARG A 35 -5.76 39.73 -0.94
C ARG A 35 -6.48 40.38 0.24
N GLN A 36 -6.55 39.69 1.37
CA GLN A 36 -7.12 40.24 2.60
C GLN A 36 -6.00 40.86 3.42
N GLN A 37 -6.16 42.14 3.79
CA GLN A 37 -5.26 42.88 4.67
C GLN A 37 -5.40 42.41 6.13
N ASN A 38 -5.14 41.13 6.37
CA ASN A 38 -5.05 40.56 7.71
C ASN A 38 -3.94 39.49 7.76
N ILE A 39 -3.41 39.28 8.96
CA ILE A 39 -2.32 38.31 9.18
C ILE A 39 -2.81 36.86 9.35
N ARG A 40 -4.12 36.60 9.19
CA ARG A 40 -4.67 35.25 9.35
C ARG A 40 -4.14 34.29 8.27
N CYS A 41 -3.77 34.82 7.11
CA CYS A 41 -3.10 34.09 6.04
C CYS A 41 -1.82 33.39 6.53
N VAL A 42 -1.04 34.02 7.43
CA VAL A 42 0.18 33.44 8.00
C VAL A 42 -0.11 32.17 8.78
N ALA A 43 -1.15 32.19 9.62
CA ALA A 43 -1.56 31.02 10.38
C ALA A 43 -2.07 29.89 9.47
N ASN A 44 -2.73 30.22 8.36
CA ASN A 44 -3.17 29.24 7.37
C ASN A 44 -1.99 28.63 6.61
N ILE A 45 -1.06 29.46 6.13
CA ILE A 45 0.17 29.00 5.46
C ILE A 45 0.97 28.08 6.39
N LEU A 46 1.08 28.43 7.68
CA LEU A 46 1.78 27.58 8.64
C LEU A 46 1.08 26.23 8.86
N LYS A 47 -0.25 26.19 8.89
CA LYS A 47 -1.01 24.93 8.98
C LYS A 47 -0.82 24.07 7.73
N GLU A 48 -0.92 24.66 6.55
CA GLU A 48 -0.73 23.96 5.27
C GLU A 48 0.71 23.46 5.12
N GLY A 49 1.71 24.29 5.43
CA GLY A 49 3.11 23.91 5.40
C GLY A 49 3.43 22.74 6.34
N ARG A 50 2.84 22.72 7.54
CA ARG A 50 3.00 21.61 8.49
C ARG A 50 2.28 20.34 8.04
N CYS A 51 1.09 20.46 7.47
CA CYS A 51 0.39 19.33 6.88
C CYS A 51 1.18 18.74 5.71
N SER A 52 1.68 19.59 4.82
CA SER A 52 2.49 19.22 3.67
C SER A 52 3.79 18.52 4.11
N LEU A 53 4.53 19.09 5.07
CA LEU A 53 5.75 18.47 5.60
C LEU A 53 5.48 17.11 6.25
N SER A 54 4.45 17.01 7.08
CA SER A 54 4.05 15.73 7.70
C SER A 54 3.65 14.69 6.64
N THR A 55 3.01 15.13 5.57
CA THR A 55 2.57 14.27 4.47
C THR A 55 3.75 13.82 3.61
N ALA A 56 4.71 14.70 3.33
CA ALA A 56 5.94 14.35 2.62
C ALA A 56 6.76 13.29 3.40
N ILE A 57 6.94 13.48 4.72
CA ILE A 57 7.64 12.49 5.57
C ILE A 57 6.91 11.15 5.57
N GLY A 58 5.57 11.16 5.64
CA GLY A 58 4.78 9.93 5.59
C GLY A 58 4.83 9.22 4.23
N SER A 59 4.78 9.99 3.13
CA SER A 59 4.87 9.46 1.77
C SER A 59 6.24 8.84 1.51
N PHE A 60 7.31 9.47 2.02
CA PHE A 60 8.65 8.89 1.97
C PHE A 60 8.72 7.53 2.67
N LYS A 61 8.14 7.41 3.89
CA LYS A 61 8.08 6.13 4.61
C LYS A 61 7.31 5.06 3.85
N TYR A 62 6.19 5.45 3.23
CA TYR A 62 5.38 4.55 2.42
C TYR A 62 6.17 4.01 1.22
N MET A 63 6.86 4.89 0.48
CA MET A 63 7.68 4.48 -0.67
C MET A 63 8.79 3.51 -0.26
N VAL A 64 9.48 3.78 0.85
CA VAL A 64 10.52 2.88 1.38
C VAL A 64 9.93 1.51 1.73
N LEU A 65 8.82 1.46 2.48
CA LEU A 65 8.19 0.20 2.89
C LEU A 65 7.68 -0.61 1.69
N TYR A 66 7.04 0.07 0.73
CA TYR A 66 6.60 -0.53 -0.52
C TYR A 66 7.75 -1.22 -1.26
N SER A 67 8.85 -0.49 -1.52
CA SER A 67 9.99 -1.03 -2.25
C SER A 67 10.62 -2.24 -1.55
N PHE A 68 10.70 -2.23 -0.22
CA PHE A 68 11.20 -3.39 0.52
C PHE A 68 10.25 -4.59 0.44
N ILE A 69 8.94 -4.40 0.59
CA ILE A 69 7.96 -5.49 0.46
C ILE A 69 8.05 -6.12 -0.93
N GLN A 70 8.08 -5.30 -1.99
CA GLN A 70 8.27 -5.81 -3.36
C GLN A 70 9.60 -6.56 -3.51
N PHE A 71 10.69 -6.01 -3.00
CA PHE A 71 12.00 -6.65 -3.04
C PHE A 71 11.99 -8.04 -2.40
N PHE A 72 11.38 -8.20 -1.22
CA PHE A 72 11.27 -9.51 -0.57
C PHE A 72 10.33 -10.47 -1.31
N THR A 73 9.24 -9.96 -1.89
CA THR A 73 8.35 -10.75 -2.76
C THR A 73 9.15 -11.39 -3.90
N VAL A 74 9.94 -10.56 -4.58
CA VAL A 74 10.75 -10.98 -5.72
C VAL A 74 11.85 -11.95 -5.28
N ILE A 75 12.52 -11.73 -4.14
CA ILE A 75 13.49 -12.68 -3.59
C ILE A 75 12.87 -14.06 -3.35
N LEU A 76 11.68 -14.12 -2.74
CA LEU A 76 11.00 -15.39 -2.49
C LEU A 76 10.68 -16.13 -3.79
N LEU A 77 10.24 -15.41 -4.83
CA LEU A 77 10.01 -16.01 -6.14
C LEU A 77 11.29 -16.46 -6.84
N TYR A 78 12.36 -15.67 -6.74
CA TYR A 78 13.67 -16.05 -7.27
C TYR A 78 14.21 -17.33 -6.63
N SER A 79 13.83 -17.64 -5.37
CA SER A 79 14.24 -18.88 -4.71
C SER A 79 13.74 -20.15 -5.41
N ILE A 80 12.63 -20.05 -6.16
CA ILE A 80 12.06 -21.13 -6.99
C ILE A 80 12.34 -20.93 -8.49
N GLY A 81 13.16 -19.94 -8.84
CA GLY A 81 13.47 -19.59 -10.23
C GLY A 81 12.32 -18.90 -10.98
N ASN A 82 11.39 -18.27 -10.26
CA ASN A 82 10.29 -17.49 -10.83
C ASN A 82 10.48 -15.98 -10.55
N THR A 83 9.74 -15.13 -11.26
CA THR A 83 9.68 -13.68 -11.03
C THR A 83 8.23 -13.20 -11.16
N LEU A 84 7.95 -11.97 -10.71
CA LEU A 84 6.74 -11.27 -11.14
C LEU A 84 6.87 -10.91 -12.62
N THR A 85 5.75 -10.98 -13.33
CA THR A 85 5.63 -10.62 -14.74
C THR A 85 5.57 -9.11 -14.94
N ASP A 86 5.95 -8.63 -16.12
CA ASP A 86 5.91 -7.19 -16.44
C ASP A 86 4.50 -6.55 -16.23
N PRO A 87 3.38 -7.20 -16.59
CA PRO A 87 2.05 -6.67 -16.30
C PRO A 87 1.73 -6.60 -14.81
N GLU A 88 2.20 -7.55 -14.00
CA GLU A 88 2.01 -7.53 -12.53
C GLU A 88 2.72 -6.34 -11.90
N TYR A 89 3.96 -6.05 -12.31
CA TYR A 89 4.66 -4.83 -11.87
C TYR A 89 3.90 -3.56 -12.25
N LEU A 90 3.42 -3.49 -13.49
CA LEU A 90 2.65 -2.34 -13.96
C LEU A 90 1.33 -2.16 -13.20
N ILE A 91 0.65 -3.26 -12.86
CA ILE A 91 -0.55 -3.22 -12.01
C ILE A 91 -0.23 -2.65 -10.63
N ILE A 92 0.85 -3.13 -10.00
CA ILE A 92 1.29 -2.67 -8.69
C ILE A 92 1.59 -1.17 -8.72
N ASP A 93 2.45 -0.71 -9.63
CA ASP A 93 2.89 0.68 -9.67
C ASP A 93 1.77 1.65 -10.08
N LEU A 94 1.10 1.36 -11.21
CA LEU A 94 0.17 2.31 -11.82
C LEU A 94 -1.21 2.30 -11.17
N PHE A 95 -1.72 1.13 -10.77
CA PHE A 95 -3.09 0.99 -10.31
C PHE A 95 -3.21 0.90 -8.78
N ILE A 96 -2.13 0.57 -8.07
CA ILE A 96 -2.15 0.49 -6.60
C ILE A 96 -1.33 1.62 -5.99
N VAL A 97 -0.01 1.66 -6.24
CA VAL A 97 0.91 2.56 -5.54
C VAL A 97 0.71 4.01 -5.94
N ALA A 98 0.62 4.32 -7.23
CA ALA A 98 0.43 5.69 -7.70
C ALA A 98 -0.88 6.31 -7.15
N PRO A 99 -2.07 5.69 -7.27
CA PRO A 99 -3.31 6.24 -6.73
C PRO A 99 -3.27 6.38 -5.20
N LEU A 100 -2.69 5.41 -4.48
CA LEU A 100 -2.53 5.48 -3.02
C LEU A 100 -1.59 6.62 -2.61
N SER A 101 -0.50 6.83 -3.34
CA SER A 101 0.45 7.92 -3.06
C SER A 101 -0.20 9.30 -3.24
N VAL A 102 -0.98 9.49 -4.31
CA VAL A 102 -1.73 10.73 -4.56
C VAL A 102 -2.82 10.91 -3.50
N ALA A 103 -3.57 9.85 -3.20
CA ALA A 103 -4.56 9.83 -2.11
C ALA A 103 -3.95 10.24 -0.76
N TYR A 104 -2.75 9.74 -0.47
CA TYR A 104 -2.01 10.08 0.73
C TYR A 104 -1.59 11.56 0.72
N ALA A 105 -1.18 12.10 -0.43
CA ALA A 105 -0.69 13.47 -0.59
C ALA A 105 -1.75 14.55 -0.36
N VAL A 106 -3.01 14.31 -0.72
CA VAL A 106 -4.10 15.33 -0.66
C VAL A 106 -4.74 15.43 0.74
N GLY A 107 -3.92 15.26 1.79
CA GLY A 107 -4.35 15.44 3.18
C GLY A 107 -4.68 16.91 3.49
N ARG A 108 -5.78 17.16 4.22
CA ARG A 108 -6.09 18.50 4.75
C ARG A 108 -5.37 18.79 6.06
N PRO A 109 -4.99 20.05 6.32
CA PRO A 109 -4.39 20.43 7.59
C PRO A 109 -5.38 20.33 8.75
N TRP A 110 -4.86 20.14 9.95
CA TRP A 110 -5.67 20.18 11.16
C TRP A 110 -6.16 21.60 11.47
N LYS A 111 -7.40 21.72 11.98
CA LYS A 111 -8.06 23.03 12.20
C LYS A 111 -7.34 23.90 13.23
N LYS A 112 -6.76 23.28 14.26
CA LYS A 112 -6.05 23.97 15.36
C LYS A 112 -4.55 23.91 15.12
N LEU A 113 -3.86 25.01 15.42
CA LEU A 113 -2.41 25.05 15.36
C LEU A 113 -1.86 24.54 16.70
N GLU A 114 -1.23 23.37 16.67
CA GLU A 114 -0.66 22.75 17.87
C GLU A 114 0.77 23.26 18.11
N ALA A 115 1.17 23.47 19.36
CA ALA A 115 2.52 23.93 19.72
C ALA A 115 3.61 22.87 19.46
N SER A 116 3.24 21.60 19.31
CA SER A 116 4.17 20.51 18.99
C SER A 116 4.90 20.77 17.67
N THR A 117 6.17 20.41 17.55
CA THR A 117 6.91 20.53 16.29
C THR A 117 6.90 19.21 15.53
N ILE A 118 6.96 19.28 14.19
CA ILE A 118 7.17 18.07 13.39
C ILE A 118 8.64 17.69 13.56
N PRO A 119 8.97 16.45 13.96
CA PRO A 119 10.36 16.02 14.00
C PRO A 119 10.92 16.03 12.57
N LEU A 120 11.77 17.03 12.28
CA LEU A 120 12.43 17.19 10.97
C LEU A 120 13.42 16.06 10.67
N ARG A 121 13.85 15.33 11.70
CA ARG A 121 14.68 14.12 11.53
C ARG A 121 13.80 12.96 11.11
N LEU A 122 13.81 12.64 9.82
CA LEU A 122 13.14 11.47 9.23
C LEU A 122 13.45 10.17 10.00
N MET A 123 14.69 10.01 10.45
CA MET A 123 15.19 8.84 11.16
C MET A 123 15.29 9.07 12.67
N THR A 124 14.16 9.43 13.30
CA THR A 124 14.09 9.29 14.77
C THR A 124 14.11 7.80 15.12
N PRO A 125 14.84 7.32 16.15
CA PRO A 125 14.93 5.90 16.47
C PRO A 125 13.57 5.22 16.65
N SER A 126 12.60 5.91 17.26
CA SER A 126 11.23 5.43 17.42
C SER A 126 10.49 5.26 16.08
N ASN A 127 10.68 6.18 15.14
CA ASN A 127 10.08 6.09 13.81
C ASN A 127 10.72 4.98 12.99
N LEU A 128 12.03 4.83 13.09
CA LEU A 128 12.80 3.81 12.40
C LEU A 128 12.44 2.41 12.91
N ALA A 129 12.35 2.24 14.24
CA ALA A 129 11.86 1.01 14.85
C ALA A 129 10.45 0.64 14.37
N SER A 130 9.54 1.61 14.28
CA SER A 130 8.18 1.37 13.77
C SER A 130 8.17 0.88 12.32
N VAL A 131 9.03 1.45 11.45
CA VAL A 131 9.15 1.03 10.05
C VAL A 131 9.76 -0.37 9.95
N PHE A 132 10.82 -0.65 10.72
CA PHE A 132 11.44 -1.98 10.74
C PHE A 132 10.52 -3.07 11.26
N ILE A 133 9.71 -2.79 12.28
CA ILE A 133 8.73 -3.75 12.80
C ILE A 133 7.64 -4.04 11.75
N GLN A 134 7.15 -3.01 11.07
CA GLN A 134 6.17 -3.18 9.98
C GLN A 134 6.76 -3.99 8.83
N LEU A 135 8.01 -3.70 8.45
CA LEU A 135 8.71 -4.46 7.42
C LEU A 135 8.92 -5.91 7.84
N PHE A 136 9.40 -6.15 9.05
CA PHE A 136 9.61 -7.50 9.58
C PHE A 136 8.32 -8.31 9.56
N LEU A 137 7.21 -7.72 10.03
CA LEU A 137 5.90 -8.38 10.01
C LEU A 137 5.43 -8.67 8.58
N ALA A 138 5.65 -7.73 7.65
CA ALA A 138 5.30 -7.92 6.24
C ALA A 138 6.08 -9.08 5.61
N VAL A 139 7.40 -9.15 5.84
CA VAL A 139 8.25 -10.24 5.33
C VAL A 139 7.90 -11.57 5.99
N ALA A 140 7.70 -11.60 7.30
CA ALA A 140 7.33 -12.81 8.02
C ALA A 140 6.01 -13.39 7.49
N THR A 141 5.01 -12.54 7.26
CA THR A 141 3.73 -12.98 6.70
C THR A 141 3.86 -13.44 5.24
N GLN A 142 4.70 -12.81 4.41
CA GLN A 142 5.00 -13.31 3.06
C GLN A 142 5.64 -14.71 3.08
N ILE A 143 6.59 -14.95 3.98
CA ILE A 143 7.22 -16.27 4.16
C ILE A 143 6.17 -17.31 4.56
N VAL A 144 5.27 -16.98 5.49
CA VAL A 144 4.19 -17.87 5.91
C VAL A 144 3.26 -18.22 4.75
N ILE A 145 2.88 -17.24 3.92
CA ILE A 145 2.05 -17.49 2.72
C ILE A 145 2.81 -18.37 1.72
N PHE A 146 4.09 -18.07 1.46
CA PHE A 146 4.92 -18.82 0.53
C PHE A 146 5.04 -20.30 0.93
N ILE A 147 5.41 -20.58 2.18
CA ILE A 147 5.48 -21.96 2.71
C ILE A 147 4.08 -22.59 2.80
N GLY A 148 3.07 -21.81 3.18
CA GLY A 148 1.69 -22.27 3.35
C GLY A 148 1.08 -22.81 2.06
N VAL A 149 1.41 -22.20 0.91
CA VAL A 149 1.01 -22.68 -0.43
C VAL A 149 1.69 -24.01 -0.77
N GLN A 150 2.97 -24.17 -0.43
CA GLN A 150 3.72 -25.42 -0.69
C GLN A 150 3.18 -26.62 0.09
N HIS A 151 2.57 -26.40 1.24
CA HIS A 151 1.94 -27.46 2.04
C HIS A 151 0.56 -27.90 1.53
N GLN A 152 0.01 -27.26 0.49
CA GLN A 152 -1.32 -27.59 0.00
C GLN A 152 -1.33 -28.83 -0.89
N THR A 153 -2.42 -29.59 -0.84
CA THR A 153 -2.52 -30.89 -1.54
C THR A 153 -2.52 -30.81 -3.06
N TRP A 154 -2.84 -29.64 -3.62
CA TRP A 154 -2.86 -29.34 -5.06
C TRP A 154 -1.59 -28.64 -5.52
N TRP A 155 -0.66 -28.35 -4.61
CA TRP A 155 0.61 -27.75 -4.93
C TRP A 155 1.43 -28.68 -5.83
N ARG A 156 2.09 -28.09 -6.83
CA ARG A 156 3.02 -28.76 -7.73
C ARG A 156 4.29 -27.95 -7.81
N VAL A 157 5.41 -28.65 -7.91
CA VAL A 157 6.72 -28.01 -8.09
C VAL A 157 6.67 -27.18 -9.38
N PHE A 158 7.13 -25.94 -9.27
CA PHE A 158 7.30 -25.07 -10.41
C PHE A 158 8.41 -25.61 -11.32
N GLU A 159 8.07 -25.92 -12.57
CA GLU A 159 9.04 -26.31 -13.60
C GLU A 159 9.26 -25.13 -14.55
N PRO A 160 10.44 -24.49 -14.54
CA PRO A 160 10.72 -23.37 -15.42
C PRO A 160 10.71 -23.85 -16.88
N THR A 161 9.72 -23.41 -17.65
CA THR A 161 9.62 -23.73 -19.08
C THR A 161 10.69 -22.94 -19.85
N LYS A 162 11.45 -23.62 -20.72
CA LYS A 162 12.63 -23.06 -21.42
C LYS A 162 12.33 -21.91 -22.39
N GLN A 163 11.07 -21.52 -22.59
CA GLN A 163 10.66 -20.65 -23.69
C GLN A 163 10.33 -19.21 -23.28
N SER A 164 10.05 -18.97 -21.99
CA SER A 164 9.74 -17.64 -21.43
C SER A 164 9.51 -17.78 -19.92
N LEU A 165 10.11 -16.90 -19.11
CA LEU A 165 9.82 -16.82 -17.66
C LEU A 165 8.38 -16.34 -17.40
N ASP A 166 7.76 -15.67 -18.37
CA ASP A 166 6.44 -15.06 -18.25
C ASP A 166 5.25 -16.01 -18.51
N ASP A 167 5.47 -17.18 -19.13
CA ASP A 167 4.37 -18.09 -19.52
C ASP A 167 4.05 -19.19 -18.49
N ALA A 168 4.85 -19.31 -17.43
CA ALA A 168 4.64 -20.30 -16.38
C ALA A 168 4.12 -19.62 -15.10
N GLY A 169 2.81 -19.51 -14.96
CA GLY A 169 2.19 -19.06 -13.71
C GLY A 169 2.45 -20.07 -12.57
N SER A 170 3.01 -19.61 -11.45
CA SER A 170 3.19 -20.44 -10.26
C SER A 170 2.19 -20.06 -9.17
N TYR A 171 1.73 -21.04 -8.38
CA TYR A 171 0.79 -20.80 -7.29
C TYR A 171 1.38 -19.87 -6.23
N GLU A 172 2.70 -19.93 -6.03
CA GLU A 172 3.45 -19.06 -5.14
C GLU A 172 3.46 -17.62 -5.64
N ALA A 173 3.71 -17.40 -6.95
CA ALA A 173 3.70 -16.08 -7.58
C ALA A 173 2.33 -15.41 -7.44
N THR A 174 1.27 -16.13 -7.82
CA THR A 174 -0.10 -15.60 -7.71
C THR A 174 -0.49 -15.29 -6.26
N SER A 175 -0.17 -16.18 -5.32
CA SER A 175 -0.51 -15.97 -3.90
C SER A 175 0.27 -14.81 -3.28
N LEU A 176 1.57 -14.71 -3.58
CA LEU A 176 2.41 -13.61 -3.12
C LEU A 176 2.03 -12.28 -3.77
N PHE A 177 1.66 -12.27 -5.05
CA PHE A 177 1.18 -11.07 -5.75
C PHE A 177 -0.06 -10.48 -5.05
N TYR A 178 -1.11 -11.28 -4.85
CA TYR A 178 -2.33 -10.81 -4.18
C TYR A 178 -2.07 -10.38 -2.74
N PHE A 179 -1.28 -11.15 -2.00
CA PHE A 179 -0.96 -10.82 -0.62
C PHE A 179 -0.14 -9.52 -0.51
N SER A 180 0.82 -9.31 -1.40
CA SER A 180 1.64 -8.09 -1.43
C SER A 180 0.80 -6.86 -1.82
N CYS A 181 -0.14 -7.01 -2.75
CA CYS A 181 -1.13 -5.98 -3.06
C CYS A 181 -1.93 -5.55 -1.81
N PHE A 182 -2.35 -6.50 -0.98
CA PHE A 182 -3.01 -6.20 0.30
C PHE A 182 -2.07 -5.45 1.26
N GLN A 183 -0.81 -5.89 1.36
CA GLN A 183 0.18 -5.25 2.23
C GLN A 183 0.45 -3.80 1.83
N TYR A 184 0.50 -3.48 0.53
CA TYR A 184 0.69 -2.10 0.07
C TYR A 184 -0.46 -1.19 0.52
N ILE A 185 -1.71 -1.66 0.40
CA ILE A 185 -2.88 -0.92 0.87
C ILE A 185 -2.83 -0.78 2.41
N PHE A 186 -2.55 -1.88 3.12
CA PHE A 186 -2.49 -1.90 4.57
C PHE A 186 -1.45 -0.93 5.12
N VAL A 187 -0.23 -0.94 4.58
CA VAL A 187 0.84 -0.03 5.00
C VAL A 187 0.47 1.43 4.74
N CYS A 188 -0.14 1.73 3.59
CA CYS A 188 -0.62 3.08 3.30
C CYS A 188 -1.62 3.56 4.37
N VAL A 189 -2.58 2.73 4.75
CA VAL A 189 -3.57 3.04 5.79
C VAL A 189 -2.91 3.16 7.18
N ALA A 190 -2.02 2.23 7.53
CA ALA A 190 -1.34 2.21 8.83
C ALA A 190 -0.42 3.43 9.05
N LEU A 191 0.20 3.93 7.98
CA LEU A 191 1.05 5.13 8.04
C LEU A 191 0.24 6.43 8.03
N ALA A 192 -1.02 6.39 7.61
CA ALA A 192 -1.88 7.56 7.50
C ALA A 192 -2.42 7.99 8.87
N LYS A 193 -1.48 8.39 9.75
CA LYS A 193 -1.75 8.91 11.09
C LYS A 193 -2.49 10.25 11.00
N GLY A 194 -3.46 10.42 11.90
CA GLY A 194 -4.28 11.63 11.98
C GLY A 194 -3.63 12.78 12.77
N PRO A 195 -4.39 13.52 13.60
CA PRO A 195 -3.90 14.72 14.29
C PRO A 195 -2.65 14.43 15.12
N PRO A 196 -1.73 15.39 15.28
CA PRO A 196 -1.99 16.84 15.40
C PRO A 196 -1.78 17.71 14.14
N PHE A 197 -1.15 17.20 13.07
CA PHE A 197 -0.79 18.05 11.91
C PHE A 197 -1.71 17.83 10.69
N ARG A 198 -2.24 16.63 10.55
CA ARG A 198 -3.14 16.23 9.47
C ARG A 198 -4.50 15.86 10.03
N ASP A 199 -5.56 16.22 9.32
CA ASP A 199 -6.92 15.83 9.71
C ASP A 199 -7.15 14.32 9.54
N ARG A 200 -8.08 13.76 10.31
CA ARG A 200 -8.45 12.36 10.20
C ARG A 200 -9.01 12.07 8.81
N ILE A 201 -8.68 10.90 8.29
CA ILE A 201 -9.17 10.43 6.98
C ILE A 201 -10.68 10.19 7.04
N PHE A 202 -11.20 9.73 8.20
CA PHE A 202 -12.58 9.28 8.39
C PHE A 202 -13.58 10.33 8.89
N LYS A 203 -13.29 11.63 8.79
CA LYS A 203 -14.21 12.65 9.32
C LYS A 203 -15.31 12.99 8.28
N ASN A 204 -16.56 12.72 8.64
CA ASN A 204 -17.79 12.81 7.82
C ASN A 204 -18.17 14.20 7.24
N GLY A 205 -17.28 15.19 7.27
CA GLY A 205 -17.68 16.59 7.17
C GLY A 205 -17.44 17.33 5.85
N ASP A 206 -16.46 16.98 5.01
CA ASP A 206 -16.17 17.87 3.86
C ASP A 206 -15.32 17.26 2.72
N THR A 207 -15.90 17.36 1.51
CA THR A 207 -15.37 17.34 0.12
C THR A 207 -14.69 16.08 -0.47
N GLY A 208 -15.42 15.44 -1.40
CA GLY A 208 -14.99 14.78 -2.66
C GLY A 208 -13.77 13.85 -2.64
N PHE A 209 -12.57 14.40 -2.50
CA PHE A 209 -11.32 13.68 -2.75
C PHE A 209 -10.98 12.65 -1.66
N LYS A 210 -11.30 12.94 -0.39
CA LYS A 210 -11.15 11.99 0.74
C LYS A 210 -12.09 10.79 0.61
N LYS A 211 -13.29 10.99 0.05
CA LYS A 211 -14.20 9.91 -0.32
C LYS A 211 -13.60 9.12 -1.47
N ASN A 212 -13.12 9.75 -2.55
CA ASN A 212 -12.62 9.03 -3.72
C ASN A 212 -11.35 8.20 -3.44
N ALA A 213 -10.37 8.72 -2.72
CA ALA A 213 -9.18 7.97 -2.30
C ALA A 213 -9.51 6.76 -1.41
N PHE A 214 -10.42 6.96 -0.44
CA PHE A 214 -10.89 5.89 0.44
C PHE A 214 -11.82 4.91 -0.28
N THR A 215 -12.60 5.38 -1.26
CA THR A 215 -13.44 4.56 -2.13
C THR A 215 -12.57 3.77 -3.11
N ILE A 216 -11.47 4.31 -3.61
CA ILE A 216 -10.49 3.58 -4.42
C ILE A 216 -9.79 2.52 -3.56
N GLY A 217 -9.43 2.84 -2.32
CA GLY A 217 -8.89 1.85 -1.37
C GLY A 217 -9.91 0.76 -1.00
N ILE A 218 -11.19 1.11 -0.79
CA ILE A 218 -12.28 0.16 -0.54
C ILE A 218 -12.62 -0.65 -1.77
N VAL A 219 -12.61 -0.07 -2.96
CA VAL A 219 -12.86 -0.76 -4.24
C VAL A 219 -11.69 -1.66 -4.57
N ALA A 220 -10.44 -1.22 -4.38
CA ALA A 220 -9.26 -2.07 -4.50
C ALA A 220 -9.26 -3.20 -3.45
N MET A 221 -9.62 -2.91 -2.19
CA MET A 221 -9.81 -3.94 -1.19
C MET A 221 -10.98 -4.86 -1.53
N ALA A 222 -12.10 -4.37 -2.06
CA ALA A 222 -13.27 -5.17 -2.40
C ALA A 222 -13.04 -6.02 -3.66
N ILE A 223 -12.31 -5.50 -4.65
CA ILE A 223 -11.83 -6.26 -5.80
C ILE A 223 -10.83 -7.30 -5.33
N LEU A 224 -9.88 -6.95 -4.47
CA LEU A 224 -8.92 -7.90 -3.91
C LEU A 224 -9.60 -8.95 -3.01
N HIS A 225 -10.61 -8.56 -2.22
CA HIS A 225 -11.40 -9.47 -1.39
C HIS A 225 -12.30 -10.36 -2.25
N PHE A 226 -12.85 -9.84 -3.35
CA PHE A 226 -13.57 -10.62 -4.36
C PHE A 226 -12.63 -11.60 -5.07
N MET A 227 -11.43 -11.19 -5.46
CA MET A 227 -10.42 -12.07 -6.06
C MET A 227 -9.89 -13.12 -5.08
N MET A 228 -9.69 -12.76 -3.81
CA MET A 228 -9.33 -13.69 -2.74
C MET A 228 -10.48 -14.63 -2.38
N ALA A 229 -11.73 -14.17 -2.41
CA ALA A 229 -12.91 -15.02 -2.21
C ALA A 229 -13.09 -16.01 -3.36
N VAL A 230 -12.89 -15.57 -4.61
CA VAL A 230 -12.88 -16.45 -5.78
C VAL A 230 -11.73 -17.47 -5.68
N ALA A 231 -10.52 -17.02 -5.32
CA ALA A 231 -9.38 -17.92 -5.11
C ALA A 231 -9.63 -18.92 -3.97
N PHE A 232 -10.25 -18.49 -2.88
CA PHE A 232 -10.58 -19.32 -1.72
C PHE A 232 -11.73 -20.29 -2.00
N GLU A 233 -12.75 -19.91 -2.77
CA GLU A 233 -13.79 -20.84 -3.24
C GLU A 233 -13.20 -21.88 -4.20
N THR A 234 -12.36 -21.48 -5.16
CA THR A 234 -11.65 -22.45 -6.02
C THR A 234 -10.74 -23.39 -5.22
N LEU A 235 -10.18 -22.89 -4.12
CA LEU A 235 -9.39 -23.68 -3.17
C LEU A 235 -10.24 -24.69 -2.41
N ILE A 236 -11.39 -24.25 -1.87
CA ILE A 236 -12.34 -25.12 -1.16
C ILE A 236 -12.89 -26.18 -2.12
N ASP A 237 -13.27 -25.80 -3.34
CA ASP A 237 -13.75 -26.73 -4.36
C ASP A 237 -12.68 -27.76 -4.74
N ALA A 238 -11.42 -27.34 -4.89
CA ALA A 238 -10.32 -28.26 -5.13
C ALA A 238 -10.10 -29.22 -3.94
N VAL A 239 -10.21 -28.75 -2.69
CA VAL A 239 -10.12 -29.59 -1.49
C VAL A 239 -11.31 -30.54 -1.37
N ALA A 240 -12.52 -30.07 -1.68
CA ALA A 240 -13.75 -30.86 -1.64
C ALA A 240 -13.75 -31.98 -2.70
N GLN A 241 -13.26 -31.70 -3.91
CA GLN A 241 -13.07 -32.71 -4.96
C GLN A 241 -12.01 -33.74 -4.59
N ASN A 242 -10.94 -33.33 -3.90
CA ASN A 242 -9.90 -34.25 -3.43
C ASN A 242 -10.40 -35.15 -2.27
N GLY A 243 -11.32 -34.64 -1.44
CA GLY A 243 -12.04 -35.42 -0.42
C GLY A 243 -13.01 -36.43 -1.01
N SER A 244 -13.73 -36.06 -2.08
CA SER A 244 -14.64 -36.96 -2.80
C SER A 244 -13.89 -38.04 -3.58
N SER A 245 -12.77 -37.70 -4.22
CA SER A 245 -11.91 -38.67 -4.92
C SER A 245 -11.32 -39.72 -3.96
N LYS A 246 -10.89 -39.32 -2.75
CA LYS A 246 -10.44 -40.28 -1.71
C LYS A 246 -11.55 -41.23 -1.25
N HIS A 247 -12.82 -40.81 -1.29
CA HIS A 247 -13.97 -41.67 -0.99
C HIS A 247 -14.35 -42.59 -2.16
N PHE A 248 -14.22 -42.12 -3.40
CA PHE A 248 -14.45 -42.90 -4.61
C PHE A 248 -13.42 -44.03 -4.75
N TRP A 249 -12.13 -43.75 -4.54
CA TRP A 249 -11.07 -44.77 -4.56
C TRP A 249 -11.18 -45.76 -3.40
N LYS A 250 -11.57 -45.34 -2.19
CA LYS A 250 -11.84 -46.27 -1.07
C LYS A 250 -13.04 -47.20 -1.31
N SER A 251 -14.08 -46.76 -2.03
CA SER A 251 -15.20 -47.65 -2.42
C SER A 251 -14.85 -48.60 -3.57
N CYS A 252 -13.95 -48.21 -4.47
CA CYS A 252 -13.46 -49.12 -5.52
C CYS A 252 -12.45 -50.16 -4.98
N LEU A 253 -11.58 -49.78 -4.04
CA LEU A 253 -10.57 -50.69 -3.45
C LEU A 253 -11.15 -51.74 -2.49
N THR A 254 -12.34 -51.54 -1.93
CA THR A 254 -13.03 -52.56 -1.11
C THR A 254 -13.82 -53.59 -1.94
N ARG A 255 -13.93 -53.42 -3.27
CA ARG A 255 -14.56 -54.40 -4.17
C ARG A 255 -13.58 -55.37 -4.85
N THR A 256 -12.28 -55.22 -4.64
CA THR A 256 -11.25 -56.02 -5.33
C THR A 256 -10.32 -56.73 -4.35
N THR A 257 -10.85 -57.67 -3.57
CA THR A 257 -10.05 -58.70 -2.86
C THR A 257 -10.68 -60.09 -3.00
N SER A 258 -10.53 -60.68 -4.19
CA SER A 258 -10.15 -62.09 -4.45
C SER A 258 -11.17 -63.25 -4.17
N PRO A 259 -10.92 -64.51 -4.61
CA PRO A 259 -11.57 -65.09 -5.80
C PRO A 259 -12.19 -66.50 -5.54
N ARG A 260 -13.00 -67.03 -6.45
CA ARG A 260 -13.22 -68.50 -6.56
C ARG A 260 -13.20 -68.92 -8.02
N ILE A 261 -12.04 -69.43 -8.43
CA ILE A 261 -11.90 -70.26 -9.62
C ILE A 261 -12.41 -71.65 -9.24
N GLN A 262 -13.55 -72.06 -9.78
CA GLN A 262 -13.97 -73.46 -9.82
C GLN A 262 -13.38 -74.10 -11.07
N ILE A 263 -12.45 -75.04 -10.88
CA ILE A 263 -12.00 -75.96 -11.92
C ILE A 263 -13.01 -77.10 -11.97
N ASN A 264 -13.55 -77.36 -13.16
CA ASN A 264 -14.53 -78.43 -13.40
C ASN A 264 -14.09 -79.23 -14.63
N ARG A 265 -13.41 -80.36 -14.40
CA ARG A 265 -13.48 -81.65 -15.11
C ARG A 265 -12.33 -82.56 -14.70
#